data_AF-A0A2P6W662-F1
#
_entry.id   AF-A0A2P6W662-F1
#
_cell.length_a   1.000
_cell.length_b   1.000
_cell.length_c   1.000
_cell.angle_alpha   90.00
_cell.angle_beta   90.00
_cell.angle_gamma   90.00
#
_symmetry.space_group_name_H-M   'P 1'
#
loop_
_entity.id
_entity.type
_entity.pdbx_description
1 polymer ?
#
loop_
_entity_poly.entity_id
_entity_poly.type
_entity_poly.pdbx_seq_one_letter_code
_entity_poly.pdbx_strand_id
1 'polypeptide(L)'
;EKQKNSQLKQQMMIMYVIYLLFIGITLGLYIMLDQLMGFGTQGGGAFSNIGELTGSSQNINYCTGSIPAAQPFCQISQVFGFIPEGVALGSEEAITNSYGKMAYYKSLLFTMLMIQGISTSAVAGKITSGKAAAGIKHAMIMIPLAFIAFMTIVAPIGV
;
A
#
# COMPACT_ATOMS: atom_id res chain seq x y z
N GLU A 1 -17.11 37.21 8.45
CA GLU A 1 -17.28 35.77 8.12
C GLU A 1 -16.72 35.34 6.75
N LYS A 2 -16.94 36.09 5.65
CA LYS A 2 -16.39 35.75 4.31
C LYS A 2 -14.86 35.52 4.28
N GLN A 3 -14.06 36.33 4.98
CA GLN A 3 -12.60 36.15 5.05
C GLN A 3 -12.18 34.85 5.76
N LYS A 4 -12.81 34.51 6.89
CA LYS A 4 -12.55 33.24 7.60
C LYS A 4 -12.89 32.02 6.74
N ASN A 5 -14.01 32.07 6.02
CA ASN A 5 -14.41 30.97 5.13
C ASN A 5 -13.47 30.81 3.92
N SER A 6 -12.89 31.90 3.43
CA SER A 6 -11.90 31.84 2.34
C SER A 6 -10.60 31.18 2.79
N GLN A 7 -10.10 31.52 3.99
CA GLN A 7 -8.87 30.90 4.52
C GLN A 7 -9.04 29.41 4.82
N LEU A 8 -10.20 28.99 5.34
CA LEU A 8 -10.50 27.58 5.59
C LEU A 8 -10.55 26.76 4.29
N LYS A 9 -11.14 27.30 3.22
CA LYS A 9 -11.15 26.65 1.90
C LYS A 9 -9.74 26.49 1.32
N GLN A 10 -8.88 27.50 1.51
CA GLN A 10 -7.49 27.45 1.06
C GLN A 10 -6.66 26.41 1.82
N GLN A 11 -6.80 26.35 3.15
CA GLN A 11 -6.14 25.32 3.97
C GLN A 11 -6.59 23.91 3.60
N MET A 12 -7.88 23.72 3.30
CA MET A 12 -8.40 22.44 2.83
C MET A 12 -7.76 22.03 1.48
N MET A 13 -7.65 22.95 0.53
CA MET A 13 -7.05 22.67 -0.78
C MET A 13 -5.58 22.23 -0.66
N ILE A 14 -4.79 22.92 0.18
CA ILE A 14 -3.39 22.55 0.45
C ILE A 14 -3.29 21.12 1.01
N MET A 15 -4.17 20.75 1.95
CA MET A 15 -4.17 19.41 2.53
C MET A 15 -4.54 18.32 1.51
N TYR A 16 -5.47 18.58 0.58
CA TYR A 16 -5.76 17.64 -0.52
C TYR A 16 -4.56 17.49 -1.47
N VAL A 17 -3.85 18.57 -1.76
CA VAL A 17 -2.61 18.52 -2.56
C VAL A 17 -1.54 17.69 -1.86
N ILE A 18 -1.32 17.91 -0.56
CA ILE A 18 -0.37 17.13 0.25
C ILE A 18 -0.76 15.65 0.27
N TYR A 19 -2.06 15.34 0.39
CA TYR A 19 -2.55 13.97 0.34
C TYR A 19 -2.23 13.26 -0.98
N LEU A 20 -2.49 13.92 -2.11
CA LEU A 20 -2.13 13.41 -3.44
C LEU A 20 -0.61 13.23 -3.61
N LEU A 21 0.17 14.18 -3.10
CA LEU A 21 1.63 14.09 -3.11
C LEU A 21 2.11 12.85 -2.34
N PHE A 22 1.56 12.58 -1.15
CA PHE A 22 1.91 11.38 -0.39
C PHE A 22 1.49 10.08 -1.08
N ILE A 23 0.34 10.04 -1.76
CA ILE A 23 -0.02 8.90 -2.61
C ILE A 23 1.06 8.71 -3.69
N GLY A 24 1.43 9.78 -4.40
CA GLY A 24 2.46 9.73 -5.44
C GLY A 24 3.82 9.23 -4.93
N ILE A 25 4.28 9.74 -3.78
CA ILE A 25 5.53 9.28 -3.16
C ILE A 25 5.45 7.80 -2.79
N THR A 26 4.35 7.37 -2.18
CA THR A 26 4.15 5.98 -1.75
C THR A 26 4.15 5.03 -2.95
N LEU A 27 3.52 5.41 -4.06
CA LEU A 27 3.57 4.66 -5.31
C LEU A 27 4.97 4.63 -5.93
N GLY A 28 5.68 5.76 -5.93
CA GLY A 28 7.07 5.84 -6.41
C GLY A 28 8.01 4.94 -5.60
N LEU A 29 7.85 4.92 -4.26
CA LEU A 29 8.58 4.01 -3.38
C LEU A 29 8.25 2.55 -3.67
N TYR A 30 6.99 2.22 -3.96
CA TYR A 30 6.61 0.86 -4.33
C TYR A 30 7.29 0.42 -5.62
N ILE A 31 7.28 1.25 -6.67
CA ILE A 31 7.96 0.93 -7.94
C ILE A 31 9.47 0.73 -7.73
N MET A 32 10.09 1.55 -6.87
CA MET A 32 11.49 1.36 -6.50
C MET A 32 11.72 0.05 -5.75
N LEU A 33 10.85 -0.28 -4.78
CA LEU A 33 10.91 -1.53 -4.02
C LEU A 33 10.70 -2.76 -4.92
N ASP A 34 9.80 -2.65 -5.90
CA ASP A 34 9.51 -3.68 -6.89
C ASP A 34 10.74 -4.03 -7.73
N GLN A 35 11.43 -3.01 -8.27
CA GLN A 35 12.68 -3.18 -9.01
C GLN A 35 13.81 -3.76 -8.14
N LEU A 36 13.89 -3.31 -6.89
CA LEU A 36 14.89 -3.81 -5.94
C LEU A 36 14.64 -5.28 -5.54
N MET A 37 13.37 -5.69 -5.49
CA MET A 37 12.97 -7.06 -5.15
C MET A 37 12.84 -7.99 -6.37
N GLY A 38 12.74 -7.44 -7.58
CA GLY A 38 12.67 -8.20 -8.83
C GLY A 38 11.33 -8.88 -9.09
N PHE A 39 10.23 -8.33 -8.59
CA PHE A 39 8.91 -8.86 -8.93
C PHE A 39 8.64 -8.58 -10.42
N GLY A 40 8.45 -9.63 -11.23
CA GLY A 40 8.14 -9.50 -12.65
C GLY A 40 9.32 -9.49 -13.64
N THR A 41 10.57 -9.61 -13.20
CA THR A 41 11.75 -9.75 -14.08
C THR A 41 12.40 -11.13 -13.95
N GLN A 42 12.71 -11.79 -15.06
CA GLN A 42 13.42 -13.10 -15.06
C GLN A 42 14.84 -13.01 -14.46
N GLY A 43 15.43 -11.81 -14.41
CA GLY A 43 16.62 -11.53 -13.60
C GLY A 43 16.17 -11.01 -12.24
N GLY A 44 16.47 -11.74 -11.17
CA GLY A 44 16.15 -11.32 -9.79
C GLY A 44 16.64 -9.90 -9.49
N GLY A 45 15.92 -9.20 -8.61
CA GLY A 45 16.18 -7.80 -8.29
C GLY A 45 17.58 -7.57 -7.72
N ALA A 46 17.98 -6.30 -7.58
CA ALA A 46 19.32 -5.95 -7.08
C ALA A 46 19.67 -6.64 -5.73
N PHE A 47 18.68 -6.90 -4.87
CA PHE A 47 18.87 -7.64 -3.61
C PHE A 47 18.92 -9.16 -3.75
N SER A 48 18.49 -9.74 -4.87
CA SER A 48 18.58 -11.18 -5.15
C SER A 48 20.03 -11.65 -5.20
N ASN A 49 20.91 -10.87 -5.80
CA ASN A 49 22.35 -11.19 -5.87
C ASN A 49 23.04 -11.11 -4.50
N ILE A 50 22.49 -10.33 -3.56
CA ILE A 50 23.03 -10.20 -2.20
C ILE A 50 22.68 -11.43 -1.35
N GLY A 51 21.49 -12.02 -1.54
CA GLY A 51 21.09 -13.27 -0.88
C GLY A 51 21.95 -14.48 -1.27
N GLU A 52 22.44 -14.49 -2.52
CA GLU A 52 23.40 -15.47 -3.03
C GLU A 52 24.78 -15.34 -2.33
N LEU A 53 25.22 -14.10 -2.07
CA LEU A 53 26.48 -13.76 -1.39
C LEU A 53 26.45 -14.05 0.12
N THR A 54 25.28 -14.01 0.77
CA THR A 54 25.11 -14.34 2.20
C THR A 54 24.76 -15.80 2.45
N GLY A 55 24.70 -16.65 1.42
CA GLY A 55 24.34 -18.06 1.54
C GLY A 55 22.89 -18.30 1.93
N SER A 56 22.03 -17.29 1.80
CA SER A 56 20.61 -17.34 2.16
C SER A 56 19.75 -17.12 0.90
N SER A 57 19.89 -18.00 -0.10
CA SER A 57 18.97 -18.09 -1.25
C SER A 57 17.63 -18.71 -0.84
N GLN A 58 17.04 -18.20 0.24
CA GLN A 58 15.71 -18.59 0.69
C GLN A 58 14.73 -17.59 0.08
N ASN A 59 13.86 -18.06 -0.80
CA ASN A 59 12.63 -17.37 -1.16
C ASN A 59 11.81 -17.16 0.12
N ILE A 60 12.08 -16.06 0.83
CA ILE A 60 11.49 -15.79 2.15
C ILE A 60 10.01 -15.52 1.93
N ASN A 61 9.17 -16.42 2.43
CA ASN A 61 7.74 -16.31 2.36
C ASN A 61 7.19 -15.86 3.72
N TYR A 62 6.85 -14.57 3.81
CA TYR A 62 6.28 -13.94 5.02
C TYR A 62 4.88 -14.45 5.38
N CYS A 63 4.22 -15.13 4.44
CA CYS A 63 2.84 -15.59 4.57
C CYS A 63 2.72 -17.07 4.95
N THR A 64 3.82 -17.73 5.34
CA THR A 64 3.86 -19.14 5.77
C THR A 64 3.28 -19.42 7.17
N GLY A 65 2.82 -18.39 7.89
CA GLY A 65 2.32 -18.53 9.27
C GLY A 65 3.42 -18.50 10.34
N SER A 66 4.69 -18.49 9.94
CA SER A 66 5.85 -18.38 10.84
C SER A 66 5.96 -17.01 11.52
N ILE A 67 5.45 -15.96 10.86
CA ILE A 67 5.47 -14.58 11.37
C ILE A 67 4.02 -14.15 11.66
N PRO A 68 3.57 -14.16 12.93
CA PRO A 68 2.19 -13.87 13.28
C PRO A 68 1.77 -12.45 12.93
N ALA A 69 2.71 -11.48 12.98
CA ALA A 69 2.45 -10.09 12.61
C ALA A 69 2.20 -9.88 11.10
N ALA A 70 2.64 -10.80 10.24
CA ALA A 70 2.48 -10.70 8.79
C ALA A 70 1.14 -11.25 8.29
N GLN A 71 0.50 -12.13 9.07
CA GLN A 71 -0.76 -12.80 8.73
C GLN A 71 -1.91 -11.86 8.33
N PRO A 72 -2.22 -10.77 9.05
CA PRO A 72 -3.32 -9.89 8.65
C PRO A 72 -3.09 -9.26 7.27
N PHE A 73 -1.84 -8.89 6.96
CA PHE A 73 -1.47 -8.35 5.67
C PHE A 73 -1.61 -9.42 4.56
N CYS A 74 -1.12 -10.62 4.81
CA CYS A 74 -1.28 -11.76 3.90
C CYS A 74 -2.75 -12.09 3.61
N GLN A 75 -3.65 -11.99 4.60
CA GLN A 75 -5.08 -12.19 4.39
C GLN A 75 -5.72 -11.11 3.53
N ILE A 76 -5.36 -9.84 3.75
CA ILE A 76 -5.83 -8.70 2.93
C ILE A 76 -5.48 -8.96 1.45
N SER A 77 -4.28 -9.48 1.17
CA SER A 77 -3.87 -9.77 -0.20
C SER A 77 -4.69 -10.87 -0.89
N GLN A 78 -5.18 -11.87 -0.15
CA GLN A 78 -6.08 -12.89 -0.69
C GLN A 78 -7.48 -12.33 -0.93
N VAL A 79 -8.01 -11.52 0.00
CA VAL A 79 -9.36 -10.96 -0.08
C VAL A 79 -9.49 -9.98 -1.25
N PHE A 80 -8.47 -9.16 -1.50
CA PHE A 80 -8.49 -8.16 -2.56
C PHE A 80 -7.87 -8.63 -3.89
N GLY A 81 -7.49 -9.91 -4.00
CA GLY A 81 -7.01 -10.50 -5.25
C GLY A 81 -5.66 -9.95 -5.73
N PHE A 82 -4.72 -9.68 -4.82
CA PHE A 82 -3.39 -9.15 -5.18
C PHE A 82 -2.45 -10.23 -5.74
N ILE A 83 -2.89 -11.48 -5.76
CA ILE A 83 -2.17 -12.72 -6.08
C ILE A 83 -3.14 -13.59 -6.92
N PRO A 84 -2.65 -14.46 -7.82
CA PRO A 84 -3.52 -15.35 -8.59
C PRO A 84 -4.45 -16.19 -7.71
N GLU A 85 -5.70 -16.35 -8.17
CA GLU A 85 -6.70 -17.20 -7.50
C GLU A 85 -6.24 -18.66 -7.46
N GLY A 86 -6.51 -19.35 -6.35
CA GLY A 86 -6.17 -20.77 -6.16
C GLY A 86 -4.76 -21.02 -5.60
N VAL A 87 -3.90 -20.01 -5.50
CA VAL A 87 -2.58 -20.15 -4.86
C VAL A 87 -2.71 -20.05 -3.35
N ALA A 88 -2.42 -21.15 -2.65
CA ALA A 88 -2.27 -21.11 -1.19
C ALA A 88 -0.93 -20.44 -0.85
N LEU A 89 -0.92 -19.37 -0.05
CA LEU A 89 0.33 -18.63 0.24
C LEU A 89 1.38 -19.44 1.01
N GLY A 90 1.02 -20.61 1.56
CA GLY A 90 1.97 -21.55 2.16
C GLY A 90 2.41 -22.69 1.24
N SER A 91 1.95 -22.75 -0.02
CA SER A 91 2.32 -23.82 -0.96
C SER A 91 3.72 -23.64 -1.53
N GLU A 92 4.29 -24.73 -2.03
CA GLU A 92 5.59 -24.74 -2.72
C GLU A 92 5.58 -23.79 -3.94
N GLU A 93 4.45 -23.70 -4.63
CA GLU A 93 4.23 -22.78 -5.76
C GLU A 93 4.34 -21.30 -5.38
N ALA A 94 3.90 -20.93 -4.16
CA ALA A 94 4.05 -19.59 -3.63
C ALA A 94 5.50 -19.24 -3.23
N ILE A 95 6.31 -20.25 -2.93
CA ILE A 95 7.72 -20.11 -2.62
C ILE A 95 8.52 -19.94 -3.91
N THR A 96 8.26 -20.77 -4.93
CA THR A 96 8.96 -20.71 -6.22
C THR A 96 8.70 -19.41 -6.98
N ASN A 97 7.46 -18.91 -6.96
CA ASN A 97 7.07 -17.69 -7.65
C ASN A 97 7.12 -16.42 -6.76
N SER A 98 7.64 -16.51 -5.53
CA SER A 98 7.73 -15.39 -4.59
C SER A 98 6.39 -14.69 -4.27
N TYR A 99 5.25 -15.36 -4.48
CA TYR A 99 3.91 -14.79 -4.24
C TYR A 99 3.71 -14.37 -2.79
N GLY A 100 4.25 -15.10 -1.82
CA GLY A 100 4.13 -14.74 -0.40
C GLY A 100 4.84 -13.43 -0.03
N LYS A 101 5.96 -13.13 -0.69
CA LYS A 101 6.69 -11.87 -0.51
C LYS A 101 5.90 -10.70 -1.09
N MET A 102 5.42 -10.89 -2.32
CA MET A 102 4.63 -9.91 -3.06
C MET A 102 3.29 -9.58 -2.38
N ALA A 103 2.58 -10.62 -1.94
CA ALA A 103 1.37 -10.55 -1.13
C ALA A 103 1.52 -9.61 0.06
N TYR A 104 2.60 -9.81 0.83
CA TYR A 104 2.89 -9.03 2.03
C TYR A 104 3.18 -7.56 1.71
N TYR A 105 4.05 -7.27 0.74
CA TYR A 105 4.38 -5.86 0.42
C TYR A 105 3.21 -5.11 -0.22
N LYS A 106 2.42 -5.76 -1.09
CA LYS A 106 1.22 -5.15 -1.67
C LYS A 106 0.17 -4.83 -0.61
N SER A 107 -0.11 -5.77 0.29
CA SER A 107 -1.07 -5.55 1.39
C SER A 107 -0.59 -4.54 2.43
N LEU A 108 0.71 -4.49 2.71
CA LEU A 108 1.31 -3.42 3.52
C LEU A 108 1.09 -2.04 2.90
N LEU A 109 1.41 -1.89 1.61
CA LEU A 109 1.25 -0.62 0.89
C LEU A 109 -0.22 -0.20 0.86
N PHE A 110 -1.11 -1.15 0.58
CA PHE A 110 -2.55 -0.93 0.62
C PHE A 110 -3.00 -0.41 1.98
N THR A 111 -2.59 -1.09 3.05
CA THR A 111 -2.94 -0.71 4.43
C THR A 111 -2.42 0.68 4.78
N MET A 112 -1.20 1.02 4.35
CA MET A 112 -0.62 2.34 4.56
C MET A 112 -1.42 3.43 3.87
N LEU A 113 -1.85 3.22 2.62
CA LEU A 113 -2.71 4.15 1.89
C LEU A 113 -4.08 4.32 2.55
N MET A 114 -4.66 3.23 3.07
CA MET A 114 -5.93 3.27 3.80
C MET A 114 -5.81 4.07 5.11
N ILE A 115 -4.79 3.77 5.93
CA ILE A 115 -4.52 4.49 7.19
C ILE A 115 -4.27 5.98 6.90
N GLN A 116 -3.47 6.29 5.89
CA GLN A 116 -3.21 7.66 5.48
C GLN A 116 -4.50 8.37 5.04
N GLY A 117 -5.38 7.71 4.29
CA GLY A 117 -6.69 8.25 3.90
C GLY A 117 -7.56 8.57 5.11
N ILE A 118 -7.65 7.64 6.06
CA ILE A 118 -8.43 7.83 7.29
C ILE A 118 -7.85 8.98 8.13
N SER A 119 -6.55 8.96 8.44
CA SER A 119 -5.92 9.98 9.27
C SER A 119 -5.98 11.37 8.63
N THR A 120 -5.71 11.49 7.33
CA THR A 120 -5.77 12.77 6.62
C THR A 120 -7.20 13.32 6.59
N SER A 121 -8.19 12.45 6.42
CA SER A 121 -9.60 12.86 6.47
C SER A 121 -10.05 13.33 7.86
N ALA A 122 -9.55 12.72 8.94
CA ALA A 122 -9.84 13.18 10.30
C ALA A 122 -9.26 14.58 10.57
N VAL A 123 -8.04 14.84 10.09
CA VAL A 123 -7.40 16.16 10.13
C VAL A 123 -8.22 17.18 9.32
N ALA A 124 -8.70 16.79 8.14
CA ALA A 124 -9.60 17.61 7.31
C ALA A 124 -10.86 18.05 8.07
N GLY A 125 -11.49 17.12 8.78
CA GLY A 125 -12.66 17.40 9.61
C GLY A 125 -12.38 18.40 10.73
N LYS A 126 -11.22 18.25 11.38
CA LYS A 126 -10.79 19.17 12.44
C LYS A 126 -10.54 20.59 11.93
N ILE A 127 -9.92 20.73 10.76
CA ILE A 127 -9.65 22.05 10.16
C ILE A 127 -10.96 22.74 9.76
N THR A 128 -11.90 21.99 9.17
CA THR A 128 -13.09 22.59 8.55
C THR A 128 -14.23 22.85 9.53
N SER A 129 -14.41 21.98 10.53
CA SER A 129 -15.57 22.04 11.44
C SER A 129 -15.20 21.87 12.93
N GLY A 130 -13.90 21.82 13.28
CA GLY A 130 -13.41 21.64 14.65
C GLY A 130 -13.61 20.23 15.24
N LYS A 131 -14.33 19.35 14.56
CA LYS A 131 -14.64 17.97 14.98
C LYS A 131 -14.06 16.95 14.01
N ALA A 132 -13.38 15.92 14.52
CA ALA A 132 -12.80 14.87 13.68
C ALA A 132 -13.87 14.10 12.89
N ALA A 133 -15.06 13.92 13.48
CA ALA A 133 -16.20 13.27 12.82
C ALA A 133 -16.69 14.00 11.55
N ALA A 134 -16.44 15.30 11.41
CA ALA A 134 -16.74 16.02 10.17
C ALA A 134 -15.84 15.56 9.00
N GLY A 135 -14.75 14.87 9.31
CA GLY A 135 -13.80 14.27 8.38
C GLY A 135 -14.38 13.13 7.55
N ILE A 136 -15.51 12.55 7.97
CA ILE A 136 -16.17 11.44 7.24
C ILE A 136 -16.50 11.85 5.79
N LYS A 137 -16.91 13.10 5.57
CA LYS A 137 -17.17 13.61 4.21
C LYS A 137 -15.91 13.63 3.34
N HIS A 138 -14.76 13.91 3.94
CA HIS A 138 -13.47 13.88 3.26
C HIS A 138 -12.98 12.44 3.06
N ALA A 139 -13.22 11.56 4.05
CA ALA A 139 -12.88 10.14 3.99
C ALA A 139 -13.59 9.43 2.83
N MET A 140 -14.87 9.78 2.62
CA MET A 140 -15.70 9.29 1.51
C MET A 140 -15.10 9.57 0.13
N ILE A 141 -14.22 10.56 -0.01
CA ILE A 141 -13.54 10.89 -1.27
C ILE A 141 -12.10 10.35 -1.27
N MET A 142 -11.36 10.57 -0.18
CA MET A 142 -9.94 10.22 -0.09
C MET A 142 -9.70 8.70 -0.09
N ILE A 143 -10.51 7.92 0.63
CA ILE A 143 -10.33 6.46 0.72
C ILE A 143 -10.58 5.77 -0.63
N PRO A 144 -11.70 6.04 -1.35
CA PRO A 144 -11.89 5.46 -2.68
C PRO A 144 -10.82 5.90 -3.68
N LEU A 145 -10.31 7.13 -3.58
CA LEU A 145 -9.23 7.59 -4.44
C LEU A 145 -7.94 6.79 -4.23
N ALA A 146 -7.54 6.56 -2.97
CA ALA A 146 -6.41 5.71 -2.65
C ALA A 146 -6.63 4.26 -3.10
N PHE A 147 -7.85 3.73 -2.92
CA PHE A 147 -8.21 2.40 -3.38
C PHE A 147 -8.06 2.26 -4.90
N ILE A 148 -8.62 3.19 -5.66
CA ILE A 148 -8.53 3.20 -7.13
C ILE A 148 -7.08 3.34 -7.57
N ALA A 149 -6.32 4.27 -6.98
CA ALA A 149 -4.91 4.47 -7.31
C ALA A 149 -4.07 3.20 -7.06
N PHE A 150 -4.34 2.49 -5.96
CA PHE A 150 -3.68 1.23 -5.67
C PHE A 150 -4.06 0.15 -6.70
N MET A 151 -5.36 -0.02 -6.98
CA MET A 151 -5.83 -1.07 -7.88
C MET A 151 -5.39 -0.86 -9.33
N THR A 152 -5.24 0.37 -9.80
CA THR A 152 -4.83 0.64 -11.18
C THR A 152 -3.32 0.60 -11.39
N ILE A 153 -2.53 0.94 -10.37
CA ILE A 153 -1.08 1.09 -10.50
C ILE A 153 -0.34 -0.09 -9.87
N VAL A 154 -0.69 -0.49 -8.65
CA VAL A 154 0.09 -1.44 -7.84
C VAL A 154 -0.41 -2.87 -7.99
N ALA A 155 -1.73 -3.07 -7.98
CA ALA A 155 -2.31 -4.39 -8.13
C ALA A 155 -1.83 -5.16 -9.39
N PRO A 156 -1.71 -4.55 -10.60
CA PRO A 156 -1.27 -5.28 -11.80
C PRO A 156 0.24 -5.55 -11.87
N ILE A 157 1.07 -4.94 -11.02
CA ILE A 157 2.53 -5.14 -11.09
C ILE A 157 2.87 -6.52 -10.54
N GLY A 158 3.55 -7.36 -11.32
CA GLY A 158 4.09 -8.66 -10.88
C GLY A 158 3.10 -9.83 -10.86
N VAL A 159 1.86 -9.65 -11.33
CA VAL A 159 0.94 -10.76 -11.67
C VAL A 159 1.12 -11.19 -13.12
#